data_AF-A0A527H6I3-F1
#
_entry.id   AF-A0A527H6I3-F1
#
_cell.length_a   1.000
_cell.length_b   1.000
_cell.length_c   1.000
_cell.angle_alpha   90.00
_cell.angle_beta   90.00
_cell.angle_gamma   90.00
#
_symmetry.space_group_name_H-M   'P 1'
#
loop_
_entity.id
_entity.type
_entity.pdbx_description
1 polymer ?
#
loop_
_entity_poly.entity_id
_entity_poly.type
_entity_poly.pdbx_seq_one_letter_code
_entity_poly.pdbx_strand_id
1 'polypeptide(L)'
;QKAIYSLTEMAITLVPILSHLGAWGRVWLPVSEELSIRAELLEKGGPPMWDKFMDELRHEHLGKPLDTASGPSVRATLQAAYEALVASKALAADSAA
;
A
#
# COMPACT_ATOMS: atom_id res chain seq x y z
N GLN A 1 16.50 14.83 22.23
CA GLN A 1 16.94 14.81 20.81
C GLN A 1 16.08 13.78 20.08
N LYS A 2 15.40 14.13 18.97
CA LYS A 2 14.62 13.17 18.14
C LYS A 2 15.50 12.70 16.99
N ALA A 3 15.61 11.38 16.80
CA ALA A 3 16.21 10.80 15.61
C ALA A 3 15.16 10.73 14.50
N ILE A 4 15.57 11.05 13.26
CA ILE A 4 14.78 10.81 12.06
C ILE A 4 15.27 9.49 11.47
N TYR A 5 14.37 8.55 11.25
CA TYR A 5 14.66 7.27 10.61
C TYR A 5 14.20 7.31 9.16
N SER A 6 15.07 6.87 8.25
CA SER A 6 14.80 6.80 6.81
C SER A 6 15.09 5.40 6.29
N LEU A 7 14.33 4.98 5.28
CA LEU A 7 14.63 3.75 4.55
C LEU A 7 15.92 3.91 3.75
N THR A 8 16.65 2.81 3.59
CA THR A 8 17.76 2.71 2.65
C THR A 8 17.24 2.27 1.28
N GLU A 9 18.01 2.49 0.23
CA GLU A 9 17.71 1.95 -1.11
C GLU A 9 17.50 0.42 -1.05
N MET A 10 18.32 -0.29 -0.27
CA MET A 10 18.21 -1.74 -0.07
C MET A 10 16.88 -2.16 0.57
N ALA A 11 16.32 -1.36 1.48
CA ALA A 11 15.01 -1.66 2.06
C ALA A 11 13.87 -1.35 1.07
N ILE A 12 14.00 -0.29 0.28
CA ILE A 12 13.01 0.11 -0.73
C ILE A 12 12.87 -0.96 -1.81
N THR A 13 13.97 -1.57 -2.26
CA THR A 13 13.93 -2.63 -3.30
C THR A 13 13.26 -3.93 -2.84
N LEU A 14 12.88 -4.06 -1.57
CA LEU A 14 12.10 -5.19 -1.06
C LEU A 14 10.58 -5.07 -1.32
N VAL A 15 10.10 -3.93 -1.81
CA VAL A 15 8.65 -3.72 -2.07
C VAL A 15 8.00 -4.83 -2.91
N PRO A 16 8.59 -5.34 -4.02
CA PRO A 16 8.02 -6.46 -4.77
C PRO A 16 7.88 -7.74 -3.93
N ILE A 17 8.87 -8.05 -3.09
CA ILE A 17 8.87 -9.23 -2.23
C ILE A 17 7.76 -9.12 -1.17
N LEU A 18 7.63 -7.94 -0.55
CA LEU A 18 6.57 -7.68 0.42
C LEU A 18 5.18 -7.74 -0.23
N SER A 19 5.04 -7.28 -1.47
CA SER A 19 3.79 -7.35 -2.24
C SER A 19 3.38 -8.79 -2.50
N HIS A 20 4.33 -9.65 -2.92
CA HIS A 20 4.08 -11.09 -3.08
C HIS A 20 3.77 -11.78 -1.75
N LEU A 21 4.45 -11.42 -0.67
CA LEU A 21 4.19 -11.99 0.66
C LEU A 21 2.77 -11.64 1.14
N GLY A 22 2.36 -10.38 0.96
CA GLY A 22 1.00 -9.94 1.26
C GLY A 22 -0.05 -10.67 0.40
N ALA A 23 0.25 -10.92 -0.87
CA ALA A 23 -0.63 -11.65 -1.78
C ALA A 23 -0.84 -13.10 -1.35
N TRP A 24 0.26 -13.79 -1.03
CA TRP A 24 0.21 -15.12 -0.42
C TRP A 24 -0.59 -15.10 0.89
N GLY A 25 -0.32 -14.14 1.77
CA GLY A 25 -0.96 -14.04 3.08
C GLY A 25 -2.49 -13.93 2.99
N ARG A 26 -3.02 -13.17 2.02
CA ARG A 26 -4.46 -13.03 1.84
C ARG A 26 -5.18 -14.32 1.44
N VAL A 27 -4.47 -15.23 0.76
CA VAL A 27 -5.04 -16.51 0.29
C VAL A 27 -4.98 -17.56 1.39
N TRP A 28 -3.93 -17.54 2.23
CA TRP A 28 -3.61 -18.67 3.11
C TRP A 28 -3.77 -18.41 4.61
N LEU A 29 -3.87 -17.14 5.03
CA LEU A 29 -4.00 -16.77 6.44
C LEU A 29 -5.39 -16.22 6.76
N PRO A 30 -5.87 -16.31 8.01
CA PRO A 30 -7.17 -15.80 8.42
C PRO A 30 -7.12 -14.27 8.59
N VAL A 31 -6.99 -13.53 7.49
CA VAL A 31 -6.96 -12.06 7.47
C VAL A 31 -8.34 -11.51 7.12
N SER A 32 -8.73 -10.39 7.73
CA SER A 32 -9.98 -9.71 7.37
C SER A 32 -9.85 -9.05 6.00
N GLU A 33 -10.98 -8.85 5.33
CA GLU A 33 -11.05 -8.17 4.03
C GLU A 33 -10.43 -6.76 4.08
N GLU A 34 -10.68 -6.02 5.17
CA GLU A 34 -10.15 -4.66 5.40
C GLU A 34 -8.63 -4.65 5.48
N LEU A 35 -8.03 -5.67 6.09
CA LEU A 35 -6.57 -5.81 6.16
C LEU A 35 -5.98 -6.36 4.85
N SER A 36 -6.80 -6.97 3.99
CA SER A 36 -6.38 -7.62 2.75
C SER A 36 -6.44 -6.72 1.52
N ILE A 37 -7.30 -5.71 1.49
CA ILE A 37 -7.55 -4.89 0.30
C ILE A 37 -6.29 -4.20 -0.24
N ARG A 38 -5.41 -3.74 0.65
CA ARG A 38 -4.15 -3.09 0.24
C ARG A 38 -3.19 -4.09 -0.40
N ALA A 39 -3.11 -5.30 0.15
CA ALA A 39 -2.30 -6.37 -0.41
C ALA A 39 -2.85 -6.83 -1.78
N GLU A 40 -4.18 -6.89 -1.92
CA GLU A 40 -4.84 -7.16 -3.21
C GLU A 40 -4.52 -6.12 -4.28
N LEU A 41 -4.64 -4.83 -3.94
CA LEU A 41 -4.33 -3.75 -4.89
C LEU A 41 -2.85 -3.71 -5.27
N LEU A 42 -1.94 -3.91 -4.31
CA LEU A 42 -0.51 -4.00 -4.61
C LEU A 42 -0.20 -5.16 -5.56
N GLU A 43 -0.77 -6.34 -5.36
CA GLU A 43 -0.58 -7.46 -6.29
C GLU A 43 -1.14 -7.16 -7.68
N LYS A 44 -2.40 -6.70 -7.76
CA LYS A 44 -3.07 -6.42 -9.05
C LYS A 44 -2.40 -5.27 -9.81
N GLY A 45 -1.88 -4.28 -9.10
CA GLY A 45 -1.14 -3.16 -9.68
C GLY A 45 0.22 -3.58 -10.26
N GLY A 46 0.79 -4.68 -9.76
CA GLY A 46 1.98 -5.32 -10.31
C GLY A 46 3.22 -4.42 -10.38
N PRO A 47 4.20 -4.79 -11.22
CA PRO A 47 5.47 -4.06 -11.34
C PRO A 47 5.33 -2.55 -11.54
N PRO A 48 4.43 -2.02 -12.41
CA PRO A 48 4.29 -0.57 -12.58
C PRO A 48 3.90 0.17 -11.30
N MET A 49 2.99 -0.41 -10.49
CA MET A 49 2.60 0.18 -9.22
C MET A 49 3.72 0.07 -8.18
N TRP A 50 4.49 -1.02 -8.19
CA TRP A 50 5.63 -1.19 -7.29
C TRP A 50 6.76 -0.23 -7.62
N ASP A 51 7.08 -0.02 -8.90
CA ASP A 51 8.10 0.93 -9.35
C ASP A 51 7.73 2.34 -8.92
N LYS A 52 6.48 2.75 -9.16
CA LYS A 52 5.95 4.03 -8.67
C LYS A 52 6.07 4.13 -7.15
N PHE A 53 5.72 3.08 -6.41
CA PHE A 53 5.79 3.10 -4.95
C PHE A 53 7.24 3.21 -4.46
N MET A 54 8.18 2.48 -5.08
CA MET A 54 9.59 2.60 -4.76
C MET A 54 10.12 4.01 -5.05
N ASP A 55 9.70 4.65 -6.15
CA ASP A 55 10.08 6.03 -6.44
C ASP A 55 9.51 7.03 -5.43
N GLU A 56 8.26 6.85 -5.00
CA GLU A 56 7.67 7.63 -3.91
C GLU A 56 8.46 7.48 -2.60
N LEU A 57 8.89 6.25 -2.26
CA LEU A 57 9.70 5.99 -1.07
C LEU A 57 11.11 6.58 -1.18
N ARG A 58 11.72 6.54 -2.38
CA ARG A 58 13.03 7.18 -2.63
C ARG A 58 12.93 8.70 -2.50
N HIS A 59 11.83 9.29 -2.95
CA HIS A 59 11.58 10.71 -2.74
C HIS A 59 11.47 11.05 -1.26
N GLU A 60 10.62 10.33 -0.52
CA GLU A 60 10.34 10.58 0.89
C GLU A 60 11.57 10.35 1.79
N HIS A 61 12.34 9.29 1.54
CA HIS A 61 13.41 8.85 2.45
C HIS A 61 14.82 9.23 2.00
N LEU A 62 15.05 9.39 0.70
CA LEU A 62 16.38 9.63 0.12
C LEU A 62 16.48 10.98 -0.62
N GLY A 63 15.41 11.78 -0.68
CA GLY A 63 15.40 13.09 -1.33
C GLY A 63 15.54 13.04 -2.86
N LYS A 64 15.25 11.89 -3.48
CA LYS A 64 15.25 11.76 -4.95
C LYS A 64 14.12 12.60 -5.56
N PRO A 65 14.28 13.15 -6.77
CA PRO A 65 13.17 13.81 -7.46
C PRO A 65 12.06 12.80 -7.75
N LEU A 66 10.80 13.25 -7.65
CA LEU A 66 9.61 12.47 -7.99
C LEU A 66 8.86 13.17 -9.11
N ASP A 67 8.41 12.41 -10.10
CA ASP A 67 7.47 12.93 -11.09
C ASP A 67 6.05 12.95 -10.51
N THR A 68 5.58 14.15 -10.18
CA THR A 68 4.26 14.38 -9.59
C THR A 68 3.12 14.39 -10.62
N ALA A 69 3.42 14.29 -11.92
CA ALA A 69 2.41 14.26 -12.97
C ALA A 69 1.64 12.92 -13.04
N SER A 70 2.11 11.87 -12.36
CA SER A 70 1.64 10.49 -12.49
C SER A 70 0.36 10.13 -11.70
N GLY A 71 -0.49 11.12 -11.39
CA GLY A 71 -1.74 10.90 -10.65
C GLY A 71 -1.56 10.65 -9.13
N PRO A 72 -2.57 10.13 -8.42
CA PRO A 72 -2.54 9.97 -6.96
C PRO A 72 -1.42 9.03 -6.52
N SER A 73 -0.84 9.27 -5.33
CA SER A 73 0.23 8.41 -4.82
C SER A 73 -0.25 6.98 -4.57
N VAL A 74 0.67 6.03 -4.56
CA VAL A 74 0.36 4.63 -4.22
C VAL A 74 -0.22 4.56 -2.81
N ARG A 75 0.38 5.26 -1.85
CA ARG A 75 -0.13 5.34 -0.47
C ARG A 75 -1.57 5.89 -0.41
N ALA A 76 -1.86 6.96 -1.14
CA ALA A 76 -3.21 7.55 -1.19
C ALA A 76 -4.23 6.58 -1.81
N THR A 77 -3.85 5.89 -2.89
CA THR A 77 -4.70 4.89 -3.55
C THR A 77 -5.05 3.74 -2.60
N LEU A 78 -4.06 3.22 -1.87
CA LEU A 78 -4.24 2.14 -0.90
C LEU A 78 -5.07 2.59 0.33
N GLN A 79 -4.91 3.83 0.77
CA GLN A 79 -5.68 4.40 1.88
C GLN A 79 -7.15 4.56 1.49
N ALA A 80 -7.43 5.13 0.31
CA ALA A 80 -8.79 5.34 -0.17
C ALA A 80 -9.56 4.01 -0.31
N ALA A 81 -8.92 2.96 -0.80
CA ALA A 81 -9.54 1.64 -0.91
C ALA A 81 -9.90 1.02 0.45
N TYR A 82 -9.03 1.20 1.44
CA TYR A 82 -9.31 0.77 2.81
C TYR A 82 -10.51 1.52 3.40
N GLU A 83 -10.53 2.84 3.26
CA GLU A 83 -11.62 3.69 3.78
C GLU A 83 -12.97 3.34 3.14
N ALA A 84 -12.99 3.14 1.82
CA ALA A 84 -14.19 2.73 1.10
C ALA A 84 -14.74 1.39 1.59
N LEU A 85 -13.86 0.43 1.86
CA LEU A 85 -14.25 -0.90 2.33
C LEU A 85 -14.80 -0.85 3.77
N VAL A 86 -14.13 -0.10 4.65
CA VAL A 86 -14.61 0.13 6.03
C VAL A 86 -15.98 0.80 6.03
N ALA A 87 -16.17 1.84 5.20
CA ALA A 87 -17.45 2.53 5.08
C ALA A 87 -18.56 1.60 4.56
N SER A 88 -18.28 0.78 3.55
CA SER A 88 -19.23 -0.20 3.02
C SER A 88 -19.69 -1.20 4.08
N LYS A 89 -18.77 -1.66 4.93
CA LYS A 89 -19.10 -2.60 6.00
C LYS A 89 -19.90 -1.99 7.14
N ALA A 90 -19.58 -0.74 7.51
CA ALA A 90 -20.38 -0.01 8.49
C ALA A 90 -21.84 0.13 8.02
N LEU A 91 -22.05 0.51 6.76
CA LEU A 91 -23.39 0.62 6.16
C LEU A 91 -24.13 -0.73 6.12
N ALA A 92 -23.41 -1.82 5.83
CA ALA A 92 -24.00 -3.16 5.82
C ALA A 92 -24.40 -3.64 7.23
N ALA A 93 -23.61 -3.31 8.26
CA ALA A 93 -23.92 -3.61 9.64
C ALA A 93 -25.15 -2.82 10.14
N ASP A 94 -25.23 -1.53 9.81
CA ASP A 94 -26.36 -0.67 10.17
C ASP A 94 -27.67 -1.08 9.47
N SER A 95 -27.59 -1.63 8.26
CA SER A 95 -28.77 -2.12 7.52
C SER A 95 -29.28 -3.47 8.01
N ALA A 96 -28.49 -4.20 8.79
CA ALA A 96 -28.81 -5.51 9.34
C ALA A 96 -29.30 -5.45 10.80
N ALA A 97 -29.28 -4.27 11.43
CA ALA A 97 -29.74 -3.98 12.79
C ALA A 97 -31.15 -3.38 12.79
#